data_AF-A0A921BAA1-F1
#
_entry.id   AF-A0A921BAA1-F1
#
_cell.length_a   1.000
_cell.length_b   1.000
_cell.length_c   1.000
_cell.angle_alpha   90.00
_cell.angle_beta   90.00
_cell.angle_gamma   90.00
#
_symmetry.space_group_name_H-M   'P 1'
#
loop_
_entity.id
_entity.type
_entity.pdbx_description
1 polymer ?
#
loop_
_entity_poly.entity_id
_entity_poly.type
_entity_poly.pdbx_seq_one_letter_code
_entity_poly.pdbx_strand_id
1 'polypeptide(L)'
;MALRVNSNIAALNALRHLQQTEQELGKNLERLSSGRKLNHAADGPASLVISEQMKTQLSGLGQAIRNSESSISMIQTTEGH
;
A
#
# COMPACT_ATOMS: atom_id res chain seq x y z
N MET A 1 3.62 -11.59 48.30
CA MET A 1 4.13 -11.00 47.05
C MET A 1 5.57 -11.43 46.85
N ALA A 2 5.77 -12.53 46.12
CA ALA A 2 7.11 -13.07 45.88
C ALA A 2 7.73 -12.37 44.67
N LEU A 3 8.61 -11.41 44.92
CA LEU A 3 9.58 -10.97 43.94
C LEU A 3 10.52 -12.15 43.69
N ARG A 4 10.25 -12.95 42.64
CA ARG A 4 11.18 -13.99 42.20
C ARG A 4 12.43 -13.29 41.70
N VAL A 5 13.49 -13.36 42.52
CA VAL A 5 14.84 -12.80 42.32
C VAL A 5 15.46 -13.17 40.96
N ASN A 6 14.90 -14.14 40.23
CA ASN A 6 15.40 -14.65 38.96
C ASN A 6 14.64 -14.16 37.70
N SER A 7 13.51 -13.46 37.86
CA SER A 7 12.74 -12.94 36.71
C SER A 7 12.29 -11.49 36.98
N ASN A 8 12.94 -10.54 36.32
CA ASN A 8 12.55 -9.14 36.41
C ASN A 8 11.35 -8.86 35.50
N ILE A 9 10.14 -8.96 36.08
CA ILE A 9 8.87 -8.76 35.36
C ILE A 9 8.77 -7.34 34.79
N ALA A 10 9.33 -6.33 35.45
CA ALA A 10 9.36 -4.96 34.94
C ALA A 10 10.24 -4.84 33.69
N ALA A 11 11.42 -5.48 33.69
CA ALA A 11 12.29 -5.54 32.52
C ALA A 11 11.65 -6.33 31.36
N LEU A 12 10.95 -7.43 31.64
CA LEU A 12 10.20 -8.18 30.62
C LEU A 12 9.04 -7.37 30.03
N ASN A 13 8.34 -6.57 30.84
CA ASN A 13 7.31 -5.65 30.36
C ASN A 13 7.91 -4.55 29.48
N ALA A 14 9.02 -3.95 29.92
CA ALA A 14 9.74 -2.95 29.13
C ALA A 14 10.21 -3.53 27.79
N LEU A 15 10.73 -4.77 27.78
CA LEU A 15 11.14 -5.46 26.56
C LEU A 15 9.95 -5.73 25.62
N ARG A 16 8.79 -6.15 26.14
CA ARG A 16 7.58 -6.33 25.32
C ARG A 16 7.13 -5.03 24.68
N HIS A 17 7.13 -3.93 25.44
CA HIS A 17 6.78 -2.61 24.89
C HIS A 17 7.82 -2.15 23.86
N LEU A 18 9.11 -2.35 24.12
CA LEU A 18 10.17 -2.02 23.17
C LEU A 18 10.00 -2.80 21.86
N GLN A 19 9.74 -4.11 21.93
CA GLN A 19 9.50 -4.93 20.74
C GLN A 19 8.28 -4.45 19.94
N GLN A 20 7.21 -4.05 20.62
CA GLN A 20 6.05 -3.45 19.95
C GLN A 20 6.41 -2.13 19.26
N THR A 21 7.12 -1.25 19.95
CA THR A 21 7.57 0.04 19.39
C THR A 21 8.53 -0.15 18.21
N GLU A 22 9.46 -1.12 18.27
CA GLU A 22 10.36 -1.44 17.16
C GLU A 22 9.59 -1.95 15.93
N GLN A 23 8.58 -2.79 16.12
CA GLN A 23 7.72 -3.27 15.03
C GLN A 23 6.92 -2.11 14.39
N GLU A 24 6.37 -1.22 15.20
CA GLU A 24 5.66 -0.03 14.70
C GLU A 24 6.60 0.94 13.98
N LEU A 25 7.80 1.16 14.52
CA LEU A 25 8.83 1.98 13.90
C LEU A 25 9.25 1.41 12.54
N GLY A 26 9.45 0.10 12.44
CA GLY A 26 9.76 -0.59 11.19
C GLY A 26 8.69 -0.34 10.11
N LYS A 27 7.41 -0.50 10.47
CA LYS A 27 6.29 -0.21 9.56
C LYS A 27 6.22 1.25 9.15
N ASN A 28 6.49 2.17 10.08
CA ASN A 28 6.49 3.60 9.78
C ASN A 28 7.64 3.99 8.84
N LEU A 29 8.83 3.44 9.04
CA LEU A 29 9.95 3.62 8.12
C LEU A 29 9.67 3.02 6.74
N GLU A 30 9.04 1.86 6.69
CA GLU A 30 8.63 1.24 5.43
C GLU A 30 7.64 2.13 4.66
N ARG A 31 6.63 2.70 5.34
CA ARG A 31 5.65 3.63 4.76
C ARG A 31 6.28 4.94 4.32
N LEU A 32 7.23 5.45 5.10
CA LEU A 32 7.99 6.65 4.76
C LEU A 32 8.84 6.41 3.50
N SER A 33 9.53 5.29 3.42
CA SER A 33 10.41 4.93 2.30
C SER A 33 9.63 4.64 1.02
N SER A 34 8.46 3.99 1.12
CA SER A 34 7.61 3.70 -0.04
C SER A 34 6.78 4.92 -0.49
N GLY A 35 6.57 5.90 0.40
CA GLY A 35 5.62 6.99 0.20
C GLY A 35 4.16 6.55 0.14
N ARG A 36 3.85 5.28 0.46
CA ARG A 36 2.50 4.71 0.41
C ARG A 36 2.02 4.45 1.83
N LYS A 37 0.79 4.89 2.13
CA LYS A 37 0.14 4.64 3.43
C LYS A 37 -0.13 3.15 3.69
N LEU A 38 -0.25 2.35 2.62
CA LEU A 38 -0.50 0.91 2.64
C LEU A 38 0.61 0.23 1.85
N ASN A 39 1.46 -0.54 2.53
CA ASN A 39 2.54 -1.29 1.89
C ASN A 39 2.30 -2.79 1.85
N HIS A 40 1.62 -3.33 2.86
CA HIS A 40 1.38 -4.76 3.00
C HIS A 40 -0.11 -5.10 2.85
N ALA A 41 -0.41 -6.20 2.17
CA ALA A 41 -1.75 -6.78 2.10
C ALA A 41 -2.35 -7.09 3.49
N ALA A 42 -1.47 -7.33 4.47
CA ALA A 42 -1.83 -7.58 5.85
C ALA A 42 -2.37 -6.34 6.60
N ASP A 43 -2.04 -5.12 6.16
CA ASP A 43 -2.55 -3.88 6.77
C ASP A 43 -4.02 -3.61 6.43
N GLY A 44 -4.58 -4.32 5.43
CA GLY A 44 -5.96 -4.20 5.00
C GLY A 44 -6.19 -4.82 3.62
N PRO A 45 -6.52 -6.12 3.53
CA PRO A 45 -6.67 -6.80 2.24
C PRO A 45 -7.75 -6.14 1.36
N ALA A 46 -8.82 -5.61 1.96
CA ALA A 46 -9.85 -4.86 1.24
C ALA A 46 -9.31 -3.58 0.58
N SER A 47 -8.49 -2.80 1.29
CA SER A 47 -7.92 -1.55 0.75
C SER A 47 -6.88 -1.82 -0.34
N LEU A 48 -6.13 -2.92 -0.25
CA LEU A 48 -5.22 -3.34 -1.32
C LEU A 48 -6.01 -3.73 -2.58
N VAL A 49 -7.04 -4.57 -2.44
CA VAL A 49 -7.89 -5.00 -3.57
C VAL A 49 -8.54 -3.81 -4.26
N ILE A 50 -9.07 -2.84 -3.51
CA ILE A 50 -9.63 -1.60 -4.09
C ILE A 50 -8.54 -0.83 -4.86
N SER A 51 -7.33 -0.72 -4.31
CA SER A 51 -6.24 -0.01 -4.98
C SER A 51 -5.82 -0.69 -6.30
N GLU A 52 -5.80 -2.02 -6.35
CA GLU A 52 -5.52 -2.79 -7.58
C GLU A 52 -6.69 -2.71 -8.57
N GLN A 53 -7.92 -2.72 -8.09
CA GLN A 53 -9.10 -2.50 -8.92
C GLN A 53 -9.08 -1.11 -9.57
N MET A 54 -8.71 -0.06 -8.81
CA MET A 54 -8.58 1.30 -9.33
C MET A 54 -7.43 1.41 -10.35
N LYS A 55 -6.27 0.80 -10.10
CA LYS A 55 -5.18 0.73 -11.09
C LYS A 55 -5.63 0.05 -12.38
N THR A 56 -6.38 -1.04 -12.27
CA THR A 56 -6.92 -1.77 -13.42
C THR A 56 -7.89 -0.90 -14.22
N GLN A 57 -8.78 -0.17 -13.53
CA GLN A 57 -9.68 0.79 -14.18
C GLN A 57 -8.92 1.92 -14.87
N LEU A 58 -7.91 2.49 -14.23
CA LEU A 58 -7.05 3.53 -14.84
C LEU A 58 -6.35 3.03 -16.10
N SER A 59 -5.82 1.81 -16.07
CA SER A 59 -5.22 1.19 -17.27
C SER A 59 -6.25 0.98 -18.38
N GLY A 60 -7.45 0.52 -18.04
CA GLY A 60 -8.56 0.36 -18.98
C GLY A 60 -9.00 1.68 -19.61
N LEU A 61 -9.15 2.72 -18.80
CA LEU A 61 -9.46 4.08 -19.27
C LEU A 61 -8.35 4.63 -20.19
N GLY A 62 -7.08 4.43 -19.83
CA GLY A 62 -5.95 4.83 -20.68
C GLY A 62 -5.96 4.13 -22.04
N GLN A 63 -6.35 2.86 -22.09
CA GLN A 63 -6.53 2.16 -23.37
C GLN A 63 -7.73 2.70 -24.14
N ALA A 64 -8.86 2.97 -23.48
CA ALA A 64 -10.04 3.53 -24.11
C ALA A 64 -9.74 4.91 -24.74
N ILE A 65 -8.97 5.76 -24.05
CA ILE A 65 -8.54 7.06 -24.57
C ILE A 65 -7.69 6.87 -25.84
N ARG A 66 -6.67 6.00 -25.80
CA ARG A 66 -5.84 5.70 -26.99
C ARG A 66 -6.65 5.16 -28.15
N ASN A 67 -7.64 4.31 -27.87
CA ASN A 67 -8.54 3.78 -28.89
C ASN A 67 -9.39 4.91 -29.51
N SER A 68 -9.93 5.83 -28.70
CA SER A 68 -10.69 6.98 -29.18
C SER A 68 -9.83 7.92 -30.03
N GLU A 69 -8.59 8.22 -29.61
CA GLU A 69 -7.64 9.02 -30.39
C GLU A 69 -7.36 8.37 -31.75
N SER A 70 -7.13 7.06 -31.76
CA SER A 70 -6.90 6.29 -33.00
C SER A 70 -8.12 6.33 -33.93
N SER A 71 -9.33 6.19 -33.38
CA SER A 71 -10.58 6.31 -34.14
C SER A 71 -10.76 7.71 -34.73
N ILE A 72 -10.43 8.77 -33.97
CA ILE A 72 -10.47 10.15 -34.45
C ILE A 72 -9.47 10.33 -35.60
N SER A 73 -8.23 9.88 -35.46
CA SER A 73 -7.22 9.96 -36.53
C SER A 73 -7.65 9.19 -37.78
N MET A 74 -8.32 8.05 -37.62
CA MET A 74 -8.87 7.28 -38.74
C MET A 74 -9.99 8.04 -39.45
N ILE A 75 -10.92 8.65 -38.70
CA ILE A 75 -11.99 9.48 -39.26
C ILE A 75 -11.40 10.69 -39.98
N GLN A 76 -10.46 11.41 -39.37
CA GLN A 76 -9.78 12.56 -40.00
C GLN A 76 -9.05 12.16 -41.29
N THR A 77 -8.43 10.98 -41.33
CA THR A 77 -7.80 10.45 -42.55
C THR A 77 -8.85 10.09 -43.62
N THR A 78 -10.03 9.63 -43.20
CA THR A 78 -11.12 9.26 -44.10
C THR A 78 -11.86 10.49 -44.64
N GLU A 79 -12.02 11.55 -43.84
CA GLU A 79 -12.63 12.82 -44.23
C GLU A 79 -11.67 13.77 -44.97
N GLY A 80 -10.36 13.52 -44.88
CA GLY A 80 -9.30 14.34 -45.49
C GLY A 80 -9.09 14.13 -47.00
N HIS A 81 -9.92 13.32 -47.67
CA HIS A 81 -9.89 13.05 -49.11
C HIS A 81 -11.22 13.39 -49.78
#